data_AF-A0A444XUN5-F1
#
_entry.id   AF-A0A444XUN5-F1
#
_cell.length_a   1.000
_cell.length_b   1.000
_cell.length_c   1.000
_cell.angle_alpha   90.00
_cell.angle_beta   90.00
_cell.angle_gamma   90.00
#
_symmetry.space_group_name_H-M   'P 1'
#
loop_
_entity.id
_entity.type
_entity.pdbx_description
1 polymer ?
#
loop_
_entity_poly.entity_id
_entity_poly.type
_entity_poly.pdbx_seq_one_letter_code
_entity_poly.pdbx_strand_id
1 'polypeptide(L)'
;MRAFSQLVSFLVHRYPKIRKAAAEQAYLVLLQNGNLVAQDKIERALEIICNTCWDGDMDLAKQERVALCETVGLEVGPIGKNTDGASRKTSTKKPTNLDENASYSSLVESSGF
;
A
#
# COMPACT_ATOMS: atom_id res chain seq x y z
N MET A 1 5.43 -14.33 -10.15
CA MET A 1 5.73 -14.00 -8.74
C MET A 1 6.40 -12.64 -8.50
N ARG A 2 7.38 -12.19 -9.30
CA ARG A 2 8.10 -10.92 -9.02
C ARG A 2 7.20 -9.69 -8.88
N ALA A 3 6.24 -9.47 -9.79
CA ALA A 3 5.31 -8.36 -9.70
C ALA A 3 4.45 -8.40 -8.41
N PHE A 4 3.89 -9.56 -8.09
CA PHE A 4 3.10 -9.76 -6.87
C PHE A 4 3.94 -9.52 -5.59
N SER A 5 5.20 -9.98 -5.56
CA SER A 5 6.10 -9.72 -4.42
C SER A 5 6.39 -8.23 -4.22
N GLN A 6 6.50 -7.45 -5.30
CA GLN A 6 6.68 -5.99 -5.21
C GLN A 6 5.41 -5.32 -4.68
N LEU A 7 4.25 -5.78 -5.15
CA LEU A 7 2.97 -5.29 -4.68
C LEU A 7 2.78 -5.56 -3.17
N VAL A 8 3.12 -6.76 -2.70
CA VAL A 8 3.14 -7.11 -1.27
C VAL A 8 4.14 -6.26 -0.48
N SER A 9 5.24 -5.80 -1.08
CA SER A 9 6.18 -4.90 -0.40
C SER A 9 5.61 -3.50 -0.14
N PHE A 10 4.68 -3.03 -0.98
CA PHE A 10 4.02 -1.74 -0.80
C PHE A 10 2.98 -1.74 0.33
N LEU A 11 2.57 -2.92 0.82
CA LEU A 11 1.63 -3.05 1.94
C LEU A 11 2.18 -2.50 3.27
N VAL A 12 3.49 -2.25 3.36
CA VAL A 12 4.14 -1.62 4.53
C VAL A 12 4.75 -0.25 4.19
N HIS A 13 4.31 0.39 3.10
CA HIS A 13 4.79 1.71 2.71
C HIS A 13 4.44 2.79 3.76
N ARG A 14 5.29 3.82 3.89
CA ARG A 14 5.06 4.96 4.81
C ARG A 14 3.79 5.79 4.54
N TYR A 15 3.17 5.60 3.37
CA TYR A 15 2.01 6.39 2.93
C TYR A 15 0.76 5.50 2.88
N PRO A 16 -0.28 5.76 3.71
CA PRO A 16 -1.49 4.95 3.78
C PRO A 16 -2.20 4.74 2.43
N LYS A 17 -2.29 5.79 1.61
CA LYS A 17 -2.89 5.73 0.27
C LYS A 17 -2.21 4.67 -0.63
N ILE A 18 -0.89 4.53 -0.53
CA ILE A 18 -0.12 3.53 -1.29
C ILE A 18 -0.41 2.12 -0.79
N ARG A 19 -0.45 1.93 0.54
CA ARG A 19 -0.75 0.62 1.14
C ARG A 19 -2.13 0.11 0.74
N LYS A 20 -3.14 1.00 0.79
CA LYS A 20 -4.52 0.69 0.38
C LYS A 20 -4.62 0.34 -1.10
N ALA A 21 -4.08 1.18 -1.98
CA ALA A 21 -4.08 0.91 -3.41
C ALA A 21 -3.33 -0.39 -3.74
N ALA A 22 -2.22 -0.67 -3.04
CA ALA A 22 -1.52 -1.94 -3.17
C ALA A 22 -2.41 -3.12 -2.75
N ALA A 23 -3.10 -3.04 -1.60
CA ALA A 23 -4.00 -4.11 -1.15
C ALA A 23 -5.13 -4.40 -2.16
N GLU A 24 -5.76 -3.36 -2.70
CA GLU A 24 -6.79 -3.47 -3.73
C GLU A 24 -6.25 -4.16 -5.00
N GLN A 25 -5.03 -3.80 -5.43
CA GLN A 25 -4.39 -4.47 -6.56
C GLN A 25 -3.99 -5.92 -6.23
N ALA A 26 -3.60 -6.22 -4.98
CA ALA A 26 -3.25 -7.58 -4.55
C ALA A 26 -4.45 -8.51 -4.68
N TYR A 27 -5.61 -8.03 -4.21
CA TYR A 27 -6.89 -8.72 -4.30
C TYR A 27 -7.25 -9.08 -5.74
N LEU A 28 -7.19 -8.11 -6.65
CA LEU A 28 -7.48 -8.33 -8.07
C LEU A 28 -6.50 -9.31 -8.72
N VAL A 29 -5.21 -9.20 -8.40
CA VAL A 29 -4.18 -10.10 -8.95
C VAL A 29 -4.43 -11.54 -8.50
N LEU A 30 -4.77 -11.76 -7.22
CA LEU A 30 -5.07 -13.11 -6.73
C LEU A 30 -6.33 -13.69 -7.40
N LEU A 31 -7.40 -12.90 -7.56
CA LEU A 31 -8.61 -13.35 -8.25
C LEU A 31 -8.36 -13.70 -9.71
N GLN A 32 -7.59 -12.88 -10.43
CA GLN A 32 -7.33 -13.07 -11.86
C GLN A 32 -6.28 -14.13 -12.15
N ASN A 33 -5.38 -14.39 -11.20
CA ASN A 33 -4.23 -15.27 -11.38
C ASN A 33 -4.21 -16.34 -10.28
N GLY A 34 -5.24 -17.19 -10.26
CA GLY A 34 -5.39 -18.28 -9.27
C GLY A 34 -4.25 -19.32 -9.27
N ASN A 35 -3.33 -19.26 -10.23
CA ASN A 35 -2.14 -20.11 -10.28
C ASN A 35 -0.90 -19.52 -9.56
N LEU A 36 -0.98 -18.28 -9.05
CA LEU A 36 0.14 -17.63 -8.35
C LEU A 36 0.37 -18.19 -6.94
N VAL A 37 -0.70 -18.69 -6.31
CA VAL A 37 -0.74 -19.21 -4.95
C VAL A 37 -1.42 -20.57 -4.98
N ALA A 38 -1.05 -21.46 -4.06
CA ALA A 38 -1.73 -22.75 -3.95
C ALA A 38 -3.24 -22.57 -3.68
N GLN A 39 -4.08 -23.39 -4.31
CA GLN A 39 -5.54 -23.24 -4.28
C GLN A 39 -6.11 -23.29 -2.86
N ASP A 40 -5.50 -24.07 -1.97
CA ASP A 40 -5.84 -24.19 -0.55
C ASP A 40 -5.49 -22.95 0.28
N LYS A 41 -4.67 -22.03 -0.27
CA LYS A 41 -4.18 -20.83 0.42
C LYS A 41 -4.75 -19.53 -0.12
N ILE A 42 -5.40 -19.56 -1.29
CA ILE A 42 -5.92 -18.35 -1.93
C ILE A 42 -7.02 -17.67 -1.09
N GLU A 43 -7.94 -18.46 -0.52
CA GLU A 43 -9.01 -17.95 0.34
C GLU A 43 -8.44 -17.25 1.57
N ARG A 44 -7.47 -17.90 2.23
CA ARG A 44 -6.78 -17.33 3.39
C ARG A 44 -6.02 -16.04 3.05
N ALA A 45 -5.37 -15.99 1.89
CA ALA A 45 -4.68 -14.78 1.44
C ALA A 45 -5.67 -13.62 1.18
N LEU A 46 -6.82 -13.91 0.57
CA LEU A 46 -7.88 -12.93 0.33
C LEU A 46 -8.49 -12.43 1.63
N GLU A 47 -8.73 -13.31 2.61
CA GLU A 47 -9.19 -12.91 3.95
C GLU A 47 -8.25 -11.90 4.61
N ILE A 48 -6.94 -12.17 4.60
CA ILE A 48 -5.94 -11.25 5.18
C ILE A 48 -5.99 -9.91 4.45
N ILE A 49 -6.02 -9.91 3.11
CA ILE A 49 -6.06 -8.67 2.32
C ILE A 49 -7.31 -7.85 2.62
N CYS A 50 -8.48 -8.47 2.71
CA CYS A 50 -9.77 -7.79 2.88
C CYS A 50 -10.02 -7.32 4.33
N ASN A 51 -9.62 -8.11 5.33
CA ASN A 51 -9.90 -7.82 6.73
C ASN A 51 -8.89 -6.85 7.36
N THR A 52 -7.72 -6.68 6.74
CA THR A 52 -6.69 -5.79 7.25
C THR A 52 -6.96 -4.34 6.85
N CYS A 53 -6.97 -3.43 7.83
CA CYS A 53 -6.99 -1.99 7.57
C CYS A 53 -5.60 -1.49 7.11
N TRP A 54 -5.27 -1.69 5.83
CA TRP A 54 -3.96 -1.33 5.27
C TRP A 54 -3.63 0.16 5.32
N ASP A 55 -4.61 1.05 5.39
CA ASP A 55 -4.43 2.50 5.58
C ASP A 55 -4.40 2.92 7.07
N GLY A 56 -4.53 1.97 8.00
CA GLY A 56 -4.50 2.19 9.44
C GLY A 56 -3.10 2.12 10.05
N ASP A 57 -3.03 1.46 11.22
CA ASP A 57 -1.79 1.31 11.99
C ASP A 57 -0.69 0.55 11.23
N MET A 58 0.53 1.08 11.28
CA MET A 58 1.64 0.53 10.51
C MET A 58 2.16 -0.79 11.07
N ASP A 59 2.14 -0.98 12.38
CA ASP A 59 2.70 -2.18 13.01
C ASP A 59 1.73 -3.35 12.85
N LEU A 60 0.42 -3.10 12.91
CA LEU A 60 -0.59 -4.08 12.50
C LEU A 60 -0.43 -4.48 11.02
N ALA A 61 -0.25 -3.50 10.13
CA ALA A 61 -0.04 -3.80 8.70
C ALA A 61 1.23 -4.64 8.45
N LYS A 62 2.31 -4.42 9.22
CA LYS A 62 3.53 -5.26 9.13
C LYS A 62 3.25 -6.70 9.57
N GLN A 63 2.52 -6.89 10.66
CA GLN A 63 2.17 -8.21 11.18
C GLN A 63 1.34 -8.99 10.16
N GLU A 64 0.28 -8.37 9.63
CA GLU A 64 -0.58 -8.99 8.61
C GLU A 64 0.17 -9.25 7.30
N ARG A 65 1.11 -8.38 6.92
CA ARG A 65 1.98 -8.62 5.76
C ARG A 65 2.86 -9.86 5.94
N VAL A 66 3.36 -10.13 7.16
CA VAL A 66 4.12 -11.36 7.44
C VAL A 66 3.24 -12.58 7.27
N ALA A 67 2.04 -12.59 7.88
CA ALA A 67 1.07 -13.68 7.73
C ALA A 67 0.66 -13.90 6.26
N LEU A 68 0.49 -12.82 5.49
CA LEU A 68 0.22 -12.90 4.06
C LEU A 68 1.39 -13.56 3.32
N CYS A 69 2.63 -13.16 3.59
CA CYS A 69 3.82 -13.73 2.94
C CYS A 69 3.98 -15.23 3.22
N GLU A 70 3.76 -15.65 4.46
CA GLU A 70 3.77 -17.07 4.84
C GLU A 70 2.68 -17.86 4.10
N THR A 71 1.49 -17.28 3.99
CA THR A 71 0.35 -17.89 3.28
C THR A 71 0.66 -18.07 1.80
N VAL A 72 1.25 -17.07 1.14
CA VAL A 72 1.54 -17.12 -0.31
C VAL A 72 2.90 -17.72 -0.66
N GLY A 73 3.68 -18.17 0.33
CA GLY A 73 5.02 -18.75 0.14
C GLY A 73 6.06 -17.75 -0.37
N LEU A 74 5.92 -16.48 -0.02
CA LEU A 74 6.92 -15.45 -0.32
C LEU A 74 7.95 -15.37 0.80
N GLU A 75 9.23 -15.51 0.45
CA GLU A 75 10.34 -15.26 1.36
C GLU A 75 10.29 -13.80 1.86
N VAL A 76 10.06 -13.63 3.16
CA VAL A 76 10.10 -12.33 3.82
C VAL A 76 11.57 -11.89 3.90
N GLY A 77 12.03 -11.19 2.86
CA GLY A 77 13.29 -10.45 2.95
C GLY A 77 13.27 -9.51 4.17
N PRO A 78 14.41 -9.29 4.84
CA PRO A 78 14.46 -8.45 6.04
C PRO A 78 13.82 -7.11 5.73
N ILE A 79 12.83 -6.71 6.54
CA ILE A 79 12.25 -5.37 6.50
C ILE A 79 13.43 -4.41 6.67
N GLY A 80 13.84 -3.80 5.56
CA GLY A 80 14.90 -2.82 5.53
C GLY A 80 14.53 -1.75 6.54
N LYS A 81 15.28 -1.68 7.64
CA LYS A 81 15.28 -0.52 8.51
C LYS A 81 15.86 0.61 7.66
N ASN A 82 15.02 1.29 6.89
CA ASN A 82 15.38 2.59 6.34
C ASN A 82 15.48 3.53 7.55
N THR A 83 16.66 3.50 8.17
CA THR A 83 17.11 4.57 9.04
C THR A 83 17.31 5.77 8.12
N ASP A 84 16.36 6.69 8.15
CA ASP A 84 16.44 7.98 7.48
C ASP A 84 17.65 8.74 8.04
N GLY A 85 18.78 8.62 7.35
CA GLY A 85 20.07 9.16 7.77
C GLY A 85 20.92 9.55 6.57
N ALA A 86 20.44 10.48 5.74
CA ALA A 86 21.29 11.25 4.83
C ALA A 86 20.69 12.62 4.51
N SER A 87 21.21 13.62 5.22
CA SER A 87 21.05 15.04 4.98
C SER A 87 21.43 15.44 3.55
N ARG A 88 20.52 16.13 2.84
CA ARG A 88 20.88 17.19 1.88
C ARG A 88 20.03 18.42 2.16
N LYS A 89 20.66 19.43 2.76
CA LYS A 89 20.18 20.81 2.77
C LYS A 89 20.01 21.30 1.32
N THR A 90 18.82 21.77 0.95
CA THR A 90 18.63 23.03 0.19
C THR A 90 17.15 23.46 0.23
N SER A 91 16.96 24.74 0.60
CA SER A 91 15.80 25.62 0.41
C SER A 91 14.44 25.25 1.02
N THR A 92 14.10 25.99 2.07
CA THR A 92 12.77 26.23 2.61
C THR A 92 11.81 26.70 1.51
N LYS A 93 10.89 25.84 1.08
CA LYS A 93 9.60 26.27 0.54
C LYS A 93 8.51 25.51 1.27
N LYS A 94 7.54 26.27 1.81
CA LYS A 94 6.34 25.79 2.51
C LYS A 94 5.77 24.54 1.81
N PRO A 95 5.27 23.54 2.56
CA PRO A 95 4.43 22.52 1.96
C PRO A 95 3.13 23.21 1.55
N THR A 96 2.99 23.50 0.27
CA THR A 96 1.68 23.76 -0.31
C THR A 96 0.92 22.46 -0.16
N ASN A 97 -0.04 22.43 0.76
CA ASN A 97 -1.03 21.37 0.84
C ASN A 97 -1.70 21.36 -0.55
N LEU A 98 -1.37 20.38 -1.38
CA LEU A 98 -2.06 20.17 -2.64
C LEU A 98 -3.43 19.60 -2.27
N ASP A 99 -4.31 20.52 -1.91
CA ASP A 99 -5.73 20.27 -1.76
C ASP A 99 -6.21 19.80 -3.14
N GLU A 100 -6.48 18.49 -3.26
CA GLU A 100 -7.01 17.88 -4.49
C GLU A 100 -8.37 18.50 -4.88
N ASN A 101 -9.02 19.23 -3.96
CA ASN A 101 -10.25 19.98 -4.18
C ASN A 101 -10.03 21.42 -4.69
N ALA A 102 -8.78 21.90 -4.85
CA ALA A 102 -8.49 23.25 -5.33
C ALA A 102 -9.07 23.49 -6.74
N SER A 103 -9.05 22.48 -7.61
CA SER A 103 -9.66 22.55 -8.94
C SER A 103 -11.19 22.65 -8.88
N TYR A 104 -11.81 22.07 -7.85
CA TYR A 104 -13.26 22.18 -7.62
C TYR A 104 -13.64 23.56 -7.10
N SER A 105 -12.86 24.15 -6.19
CA SER A 105 -13.09 25.51 -5.68
C SER A 105 -13.08 26.55 -6.81
N SER A 106 -12.12 26.46 -7.74
CA SER A 106 -12.08 27.35 -8.90
C SER A 106 -13.31 27.24 -9.79
N LEU A 107 -13.91 26.05 -9.88
CA LEU A 107 -15.06 25.76 -10.73
C LEU A 107 -16.36 26.33 -10.12
N VAL A 108 -16.53 26.21 -8.80
CA VAL A 108 -17.65 26.81 -8.06
C VAL A 108 -17.58 28.33 -8.12
N GLU A 109 -16.40 28.92 -7.89
CA GLU A 109 -16.20 30.37 -7.91
C GLU A 109 -16.48 30.97 -9.30
N SER A 110 -16.07 30.28 -10.38
CA SER A 110 -16.35 30.73 -11.75
C SER A 110 -17.84 30.67 -12.15
N SER A 111 -18.65 29.87 -11.44
CA SER A 111 -20.06 29.65 -11.76
C SER A 111 -21.02 30.64 -11.09
N GLY A 112 -20.51 31.54 -10.23
CA GLY A 112 -21.26 32.68 -9.70
C GLY A 112 -22.39 32.35 -8.72
N PHE A 113 -22.22 31.32 -7.89
CA PHE A 113 -23.10 31.02 -6.74
C PHE A 113 -22.63 31.70 -5.46
#